data_AF-A0A080M7E5-F1
#
_entry.id   AF-A0A080M7E5-F1
#
_cell.length_a   1.000
_cell.length_b   1.000
_cell.length_c   1.000
_cell.angle_alpha   90.00
_cell.angle_beta   90.00
_cell.angle_gamma   90.00
#
_symmetry.space_group_name_H-M   'P 1'
#
loop_
_entity.id
_entity.type
_entity.pdbx_description
1 polymer ?
#
loop_
_entity_poly.entity_id
_entity_poly.type
_entity_poly.pdbx_seq_one_letter_code
_entity_poly.pdbx_strand_id
1 'polypeptide(L)'
;MVFGAYTLLSGYSRQIVMLLACLAAGPRIIFTMPVWLLGVVAYRLDQKTHLHRSSACVLFAISGLGIALYMTTFGHSVLQSLNDAIFGGSHSRYWTLGGHTLFLGDLPKLPADILLGILFATAIVTVKPAMEGLHPPVWISSSIRYLAGSTFSLYLFHAPLLYFIAANMHLQKHSAFSVILLGVLVFLTCFALSYPTERQVGRYRAFFLDLISMASRVYQGFHARMK
;
A
#
# COMPACT_ATOMS: atom_id res chain seq x y z
N MET A 1 1.85 -0.50 -10.69
CA MET A 1 2.06 -0.72 -12.15
C MET A 1 1.17 -1.80 -12.73
N VAL A 2 1.15 -3.03 -12.20
CA VAL A 2 0.34 -4.14 -12.75
C VAL A 2 -1.15 -3.81 -12.85
N PHE A 3 -1.75 -3.27 -11.78
CA PHE A 3 -3.15 -2.83 -11.79
C PHE A 3 -3.42 -1.74 -12.85
N GLY A 4 -2.53 -0.73 -12.93
CA GLY A 4 -2.63 0.34 -13.92
C GLY A 4 -2.56 -0.18 -15.36
N ALA A 5 -1.64 -1.12 -15.65
CA ALA A 5 -1.54 -1.77 -16.95
C ALA A 5 -2.82 -2.55 -17.28
N TYR A 6 -3.40 -3.26 -16.31
CA TYR A 6 -4.67 -3.97 -16.50
C TYR A 6 -5.84 -3.02 -16.80
N THR A 7 -5.90 -1.87 -16.14
CA THR A 7 -6.99 -0.90 -16.30
C THR A 7 -6.88 -0.02 -17.54
N LEU A 8 -5.66 0.31 -17.97
CA LEU A 8 -5.42 1.30 -19.04
C LEU A 8 -5.22 0.65 -20.42
N LEU A 9 -4.74 -0.59 -20.48
CA LEU A 9 -4.50 -1.29 -21.74
C LEU A 9 -5.67 -2.21 -22.09
N SER A 10 -5.86 -2.48 -23.38
CA SER A 10 -6.86 -3.42 -23.90
C SER A 10 -6.22 -4.49 -24.80
N GLY A 11 -6.97 -5.57 -25.08
CA GLY A 11 -6.54 -6.65 -25.97
C GLY A 11 -5.30 -7.43 -25.50
N TYR A 12 -4.48 -7.87 -26.46
CA TYR A 12 -3.28 -8.67 -26.21
C TYR A 12 -2.15 -7.87 -25.53
N SER A 13 -2.06 -6.57 -25.80
CA SER A 13 -1.06 -5.68 -25.18
C SER A 13 -1.18 -5.70 -23.65
N ARG A 14 -2.42 -5.71 -23.12
CA ARG A 14 -2.69 -5.81 -21.69
C ARG A 14 -2.05 -7.06 -21.07
N GLN A 15 -2.25 -8.22 -21.70
CA GLN A 15 -1.74 -9.49 -21.16
C GLN A 15 -0.21 -9.55 -21.20
N ILE A 16 0.39 -9.09 -22.29
CA ILE A 16 1.86 -9.06 -22.45
C ILE A 16 2.48 -8.12 -21.43
N VAL A 17 1.98 -6.90 -21.29
CA VAL A 17 2.53 -5.92 -20.34
C VAL A 17 2.32 -6.38 -18.90
N MET A 18 1.19 -7.00 -18.57
CA MET A 18 0.98 -7.60 -17.26
C MET A 18 1.97 -8.72 -16.97
N LEU A 19 2.15 -9.66 -17.92
CA LEU A 19 3.08 -10.77 -17.75
C LEU A 19 4.51 -10.26 -17.56
N LEU A 20 4.96 -9.32 -18.39
CA LEU A 20 6.28 -8.69 -18.27
C LEU A 20 6.43 -7.93 -16.95
N ALA A 21 5.41 -7.19 -16.51
CA ALA A 21 5.44 -6.50 -15.23
C ALA A 21 5.48 -7.47 -14.04
N CYS A 22 4.77 -8.60 -14.11
CA CYS A 22 4.81 -9.65 -13.10
C CYS A 22 6.17 -10.36 -13.07
N LEU A 23 6.76 -10.65 -14.23
CA LEU A 23 8.10 -11.24 -14.32
C LEU A 23 9.17 -10.27 -13.78
N ALA A 24 9.09 -8.99 -14.13
CA ALA A 24 10.02 -7.96 -13.67
C ALA A 24 9.91 -7.68 -12.16
N ALA A 25 8.69 -7.66 -11.62
CA ALA A 25 8.46 -7.50 -10.18
C ALA A 25 8.78 -8.76 -9.35
N GLY A 26 8.94 -9.91 -10.02
CA GLY A 26 9.26 -11.19 -9.41
C GLY A 26 8.03 -11.96 -8.91
N PRO A 27 8.19 -13.25 -8.56
CA PRO A 27 7.09 -14.15 -8.24
C PRO A 27 6.25 -13.70 -7.04
N ARG A 28 6.85 -12.95 -6.10
CA ARG A 28 6.16 -12.42 -4.90
C ARG A 28 4.90 -11.63 -5.26
N ILE A 29 4.93 -10.83 -6.33
CA ILE A 29 3.76 -10.00 -6.71
C ILE A 29 2.55 -10.86 -7.05
N ILE A 30 2.78 -11.99 -7.72
CA ILE A 30 1.73 -12.93 -8.17
C ILE A 30 1.08 -13.57 -6.94
N PHE A 31 1.90 -14.04 -6.00
CA PHE A 31 1.40 -14.67 -4.76
C PHE A 31 0.67 -13.68 -3.85
N THR A 32 1.07 -12.41 -3.82
CA THR A 32 0.37 -11.37 -3.04
C THR A 32 -0.88 -10.81 -3.74
N MET A 33 -1.10 -11.13 -5.02
CA MET A 33 -2.22 -10.63 -5.80
C MET A 33 -3.61 -10.88 -5.18
N PRO A 34 -3.90 -12.04 -4.54
CA PRO A 34 -5.17 -12.25 -3.84
C PRO A 34 -5.44 -11.19 -2.76
N VAL A 35 -4.43 -10.78 -2.00
CA VAL A 35 -4.56 -9.73 -0.97
C VAL A 35 -4.93 -8.39 -1.61
N TRP A 36 -4.32 -8.06 -2.76
CA TRP A 36 -4.69 -6.86 -3.52
C TRP A 36 -6.12 -6.92 -4.04
N LEU A 37 -6.57 -8.09 -4.51
CA LEU A 37 -7.94 -8.29 -4.98
C LEU A 37 -8.97 -8.15 -3.86
N LEU A 38 -8.63 -8.51 -2.62
CA LEU A 38 -9.52 -8.28 -1.46
C LEU A 38 -9.84 -6.80 -1.27
N GLY A 39 -8.88 -5.90 -1.51
CA GLY A 39 -9.14 -4.45 -1.50
C GLY A 39 -10.12 -4.00 -2.58
N VAL A 40 -10.00 -4.55 -3.80
CA VAL A 40 -10.94 -4.29 -4.90
C VAL A 40 -12.33 -4.84 -4.60
N VAL A 41 -12.40 -6.03 -4.02
CA VAL A 41 -13.66 -6.65 -3.58
C VAL A 41 -14.30 -5.79 -2.49
N ALA A 42 -13.54 -5.38 -1.48
CA ALA A 42 -14.03 -4.51 -0.40
C ALA A 42 -14.59 -3.20 -0.96
N TYR A 43 -13.87 -2.54 -1.87
CA TYR A 43 -14.35 -1.31 -2.52
C TYR A 43 -15.65 -1.53 -3.30
N ARG A 44 -15.77 -2.64 -4.05
CA ARG A 44 -16.99 -2.95 -4.82
C ARG A 44 -18.16 -3.35 -3.92
N LEU A 45 -17.90 -4.03 -2.82
CA LEU A 45 -18.92 -4.40 -1.84
C LEU A 45 -19.43 -3.17 -1.10
N ASP A 46 -18.56 -2.28 -0.63
CA ASP A 46 -18.94 -1.03 0.04
C ASP A 46 -19.92 -0.18 -0.81
N GLN A 47 -19.75 -0.19 -2.13
CA GLN A 47 -20.67 0.51 -3.04
C GLN A 47 -22.02 -0.18 -3.27
N LYS A 48 -22.11 -1.50 -3.04
CA LYS A 48 -23.29 -2.31 -3.42
C LYS A 48 -24.07 -2.88 -2.25
N THR A 49 -23.44 -3.08 -1.09
CA THR A 49 -24.06 -3.75 0.05
C THR A 49 -24.67 -2.76 1.01
N HIS A 50 -25.97 -2.91 1.24
CA HIS A 50 -26.67 -2.27 2.34
C HIS A 50 -26.73 -3.25 3.52
N LEU A 51 -25.71 -3.21 4.39
CA LEU A 51 -25.69 -4.03 5.60
C LEU A 51 -26.56 -3.37 6.68
N HIS A 52 -27.36 -4.18 7.37
CA HIS A 52 -28.06 -3.73 8.57
C HIS A 52 -27.05 -3.38 9.67
N ARG A 53 -27.29 -2.27 10.39
CA ARG A 53 -26.36 -1.70 11.39
C ARG A 53 -25.87 -2.73 12.40
N SER A 54 -26.76 -3.58 12.93
CA SER A 54 -26.37 -4.60 13.92
C SER A 54 -25.36 -5.60 13.35
N SER A 55 -25.58 -6.09 12.13
CA SER A 55 -24.67 -7.03 11.47
C SER A 55 -23.33 -6.36 11.15
N ALA A 56 -23.35 -5.09 10.72
CA ALA A 56 -22.14 -4.31 10.51
C ALA A 56 -21.33 -4.13 11.79
N CYS A 57 -21.96 -3.77 12.92
CA CYS A 57 -21.28 -3.65 14.20
C CYS A 57 -20.65 -4.96 14.66
N VAL A 58 -21.36 -6.08 14.52
CA VAL A 58 -20.85 -7.42 14.90
C VAL A 58 -19.65 -7.79 14.04
N LEU A 59 -19.76 -7.66 12.71
CA LEU A 59 -18.65 -7.98 11.80
C LEU A 59 -17.46 -7.03 12.00
N PHE A 60 -17.71 -5.74 12.24
CA PHE A 60 -16.66 -4.78 12.56
C PHE A 60 -15.95 -5.14 13.86
N ALA A 61 -16.68 -5.46 14.92
CA ALA A 61 -16.11 -5.88 16.20
C ALA A 61 -15.32 -7.20 16.08
N ILE A 62 -15.84 -8.20 15.37
CA ILE A 62 -15.14 -9.46 15.11
C ILE A 62 -13.87 -9.20 14.32
N SER A 63 -13.92 -8.37 13.28
CA SER A 63 -12.75 -8.04 12.47
C SER A 63 -11.69 -7.30 13.28
N GLY A 64 -12.09 -6.34 14.12
CA GLY A 64 -11.19 -5.60 15.00
C GLY A 64 -10.56 -6.50 16.07
N LEU A 65 -11.35 -7.38 16.69
CA LEU A 65 -10.85 -8.37 17.64
C LEU A 65 -9.88 -9.34 16.95
N GLY A 66 -10.21 -9.83 15.76
CA GLY A 66 -9.35 -10.69 14.96
C GLY A 66 -8.02 -10.04 14.63
N ILE A 67 -8.03 -8.75 14.25
CA ILE A 67 -6.80 -7.98 14.01
C ILE A 67 -5.99 -7.82 15.30
N ALA A 68 -6.64 -7.48 16.42
CA ALA A 68 -5.95 -7.36 17.70
C ALA A 68 -5.30 -8.68 18.14
N LEU A 69 -6.05 -9.80 18.05
CA LEU A 69 -5.54 -11.13 18.35
C LEU A 69 -4.39 -11.50 17.42
N TYR A 70 -4.52 -11.25 16.12
CA TYR A 70 -3.45 -11.46 15.15
C TYR A 70 -2.19 -10.67 15.54
N MET A 71 -2.32 -9.40 15.91
CA MET A 71 -1.20 -8.55 16.35
C MET A 71 -0.56 -9.06 17.65
N THR A 72 -1.30 -9.68 18.56
CA THR A 72 -0.72 -10.25 19.79
C THR A 72 -0.08 -11.63 19.61
N THR A 73 -0.55 -12.43 18.63
CA THR A 73 -0.12 -13.82 18.43
C THR A 73 0.96 -13.95 17.36
N PHE A 74 0.83 -13.21 16.26
CA PHE A 74 1.74 -13.22 15.11
C PHE A 74 2.50 -11.90 14.96
N GLY A 75 2.03 -10.82 15.58
CA GLY A 75 2.78 -9.58 15.65
C GLY A 75 3.97 -9.76 16.59
N HIS A 76 5.16 -9.89 16.00
CA HIS A 76 6.36 -9.46 16.71
C HIS A 76 6.13 -8.04 17.21
N SER A 77 6.51 -7.72 18.46
CA SER A 77 6.36 -6.37 19.01
C SER A 77 6.77 -5.34 17.96
N VAL A 78 6.08 -4.19 17.85
CA VAL A 78 6.37 -3.18 16.81
C VAL A 78 7.88 -2.87 16.75
N LEU A 79 8.53 -2.87 17.91
CA LEU A 79 9.98 -2.75 18.06
C LEU A 79 10.75 -3.91 17.41
N GLN A 80 10.34 -5.16 17.64
CA GLN A 80 10.94 -6.33 16.99
C GLN A 80 10.66 -6.38 15.49
N SER A 81 9.47 -6.00 15.02
CA SER A 81 9.16 -5.92 13.58
C SER A 81 10.02 -4.86 12.88
N LEU A 82 10.24 -3.70 13.50
CA LEU A 82 11.14 -2.67 12.99
C LEU A 82 12.60 -3.14 13.06
N ASN A 83 13.00 -3.77 14.17
CA ASN A 83 14.34 -4.32 14.33
C ASN A 83 14.63 -5.42 13.29
N ASP A 84 13.67 -6.29 12.97
CA ASP A 84 13.80 -7.33 11.95
C ASP A 84 13.81 -6.74 10.53
N ALA A 85 13.00 -5.69 10.28
CA ALA A 85 13.01 -4.99 9.00
C ALA A 85 14.37 -4.31 8.72
N ILE A 86 15.00 -3.74 9.73
CA ILE A 86 16.28 -3.01 9.59
C ILE A 86 17.48 -3.94 9.73
N PHE A 87 17.42 -4.92 10.63
CA PHE A 87 18.57 -5.69 11.11
C PHE A 87 18.37 -7.21 11.11
N GLY A 88 17.16 -7.70 10.81
CA GLY A 88 16.81 -9.12 10.85
C GLY A 88 17.53 -9.93 9.77
N GLY A 89 18.22 -10.97 10.21
CA GLY A 89 19.03 -11.86 9.37
C GLY A 89 18.26 -12.40 8.16
N SER A 90 18.92 -12.33 7.01
CA SER A 90 18.46 -12.71 5.67
C SER A 90 17.96 -14.17 5.53
N HIS A 91 18.25 -15.05 6.49
CA HIS A 91 18.16 -16.51 6.28
C HIS A 91 16.74 -17.06 6.05
N SER A 92 15.66 -16.44 6.55
CA SER A 92 14.30 -16.95 6.30
C SER A 92 13.70 -16.50 4.96
N ARG A 93 14.39 -15.61 4.21
CA ARG A 93 13.86 -14.98 2.99
C ARG A 93 14.29 -15.65 1.69
N TYR A 94 15.18 -16.64 1.80
CA TYR A 94 15.74 -17.37 0.68
C TYR A 94 15.41 -18.85 0.83
N TRP A 95 14.96 -19.49 -0.24
CA TRP A 95 14.79 -20.94 -0.30
C TRP A 95 15.89 -21.52 -1.18
N THR A 96 16.64 -22.46 -0.63
CA THR A 96 17.64 -23.24 -1.36
C THR A 96 16.99 -24.46 -2.00
N LEU A 97 16.98 -24.53 -3.33
CA LEU A 97 16.60 -25.72 -4.09
C LEU A 97 17.79 -26.16 -4.95
N GLY A 98 18.34 -27.35 -4.69
CA GLY A 98 19.37 -27.97 -5.53
C GLY A 98 20.63 -27.11 -5.74
N GLY A 99 21.07 -26.35 -4.71
CA GLY A 99 22.24 -25.48 -4.79
C GLY A 99 21.97 -24.04 -5.26
N HIS A 100 20.75 -23.73 -5.72
CA HIS A 100 20.34 -22.37 -6.07
C HIS A 100 19.51 -21.73 -4.95
N THR A 101 19.85 -20.50 -4.57
CA THR A 101 19.09 -19.68 -3.62
C THR A 101 18.10 -18.79 -4.36
N LEU A 102 16.79 -19.07 -4.22
CA LEU A 102 15.73 -18.22 -4.74
C LEU A 102 15.23 -17.30 -3.63
N PHE A 103 15.20 -15.99 -3.89
CA PHE A 103 14.60 -15.02 -2.98
C PHE A 103 13.07 -15.10 -3.07
N LEU A 104 12.44 -15.66 -2.03
CA LEU A 104 10.98 -15.73 -1.90
C LEU A 104 10.44 -14.68 -0.92
N GLY A 105 11.33 -13.98 -0.21
CA GLY A 105 10.91 -12.98 0.78
C GLY A 105 10.05 -13.61 1.88
N ASP A 106 8.95 -12.95 2.23
CA ASP A 106 8.05 -13.36 3.32
C ASP A 106 6.92 -14.32 2.87
N LEU A 107 7.09 -15.03 1.75
CA LEU A 107 6.06 -15.94 1.21
C LEU A 107 5.48 -16.96 2.23
N PRO A 108 6.25 -17.52 3.19
CA PRO A 108 5.69 -18.36 4.24
C PRO A 108 4.64 -17.67 5.13
N LYS A 109 4.66 -16.33 5.22
CA LYS A 109 3.66 -15.53 5.96
C LYS A 109 2.41 -15.25 5.13
N LEU A 110 2.36 -15.63 3.86
CA LEU A 110 1.24 -15.35 2.97
C LEU A 110 -0.13 -15.80 3.52
N PRO A 111 -0.30 -16.98 4.14
CA PRO A 111 -1.58 -17.35 4.74
C PRO A 111 -2.03 -16.38 5.84
N ALA A 112 -1.08 -15.92 6.65
CA ALA A 112 -1.31 -14.94 7.70
C ALA A 112 -1.67 -13.56 7.09
N ASP A 113 -1.00 -13.16 6.01
CA ASP A 113 -1.28 -11.92 5.28
C ASP A 113 -2.66 -11.94 4.60
N ILE A 114 -3.07 -13.10 4.05
CA ILE A 114 -4.41 -13.28 3.48
C ILE A 114 -5.47 -13.17 4.56
N LEU A 115 -5.28 -13.84 5.71
CA LEU A 115 -6.20 -13.74 6.84
C LEU A 115 -6.33 -12.29 7.32
N LEU A 116 -5.21 -11.60 7.51
CA LEU A 116 -5.19 -10.19 7.89
C LEU A 116 -5.89 -9.32 6.83
N GLY A 117 -5.64 -9.59 5.54
CA GLY A 117 -6.30 -8.93 4.42
C GLY A 117 -7.83 -9.11 4.43
N ILE A 118 -8.33 -10.31 4.75
CA ILE A 118 -9.77 -10.58 4.88
C ILE A 118 -10.36 -9.80 6.06
N LEU A 119 -9.70 -9.83 7.21
CA LEU A 119 -10.15 -9.08 8.39
C LEU A 119 -10.20 -7.58 8.11
N PHE A 120 -9.15 -7.03 7.49
CA PHE A 120 -9.08 -5.62 7.15
C PHE A 120 -10.11 -5.22 6.08
N ALA A 121 -10.29 -6.04 5.03
CA ALA A 121 -11.32 -5.84 4.03
C ALA A 121 -12.73 -5.84 4.66
N THR A 122 -12.98 -6.74 5.59
CA THR A 122 -14.25 -6.81 6.35
C THR A 122 -14.45 -5.55 7.18
N ALA A 123 -13.41 -5.07 7.88
CA ALA A 123 -13.46 -3.84 8.64
C ALA A 123 -13.79 -2.63 7.74
N ILE A 124 -13.19 -2.53 6.55
CA ILE A 124 -13.47 -1.46 5.58
C ILE A 124 -14.94 -1.47 5.15
N VAL A 125 -15.48 -2.63 4.77
CA VAL A 125 -16.88 -2.72 4.27
C VAL A 125 -17.90 -2.41 5.38
N THR A 126 -17.54 -2.67 6.64
CA THR A 126 -18.47 -2.58 7.77
C THR A 126 -18.37 -1.28 8.56
N VAL A 127 -17.26 -0.54 8.46
CA VAL A 127 -17.02 0.67 9.27
C VAL A 127 -18.10 1.75 9.05
N LYS A 128 -18.49 1.99 7.79
CA LYS A 128 -19.47 3.02 7.45
C LYS A 128 -20.85 2.76 8.09
N PRO A 129 -21.50 1.59 7.87
CA PRO A 129 -22.77 1.28 8.53
C PRO A 129 -22.63 1.08 10.04
N ALA A 130 -21.50 0.56 10.54
CA ALA A 130 -21.28 0.42 11.99
C ALA A 130 -21.22 1.77 12.71
N MET A 131 -20.67 2.79 12.05
CA MET A 131 -20.53 4.15 12.57
C MET A 131 -21.72 5.06 12.24
N GLU A 132 -22.81 4.51 11.67
CA GLU A 132 -24.01 5.30 11.38
C GLU A 132 -24.59 5.94 12.65
N GLY A 133 -24.78 7.27 12.61
CA GLY A 133 -25.23 8.07 13.75
C GLY A 133 -24.12 8.56 14.70
N LEU A 134 -22.86 8.16 14.49
CA LEU A 134 -21.72 8.79 15.15
C LEU A 134 -21.27 10.00 14.33
N HIS A 135 -21.35 11.17 14.95
CA HIS A 135 -20.89 12.42 14.36
C HIS A 135 -19.60 12.83 15.05
N PRO A 136 -18.43 12.36 14.57
CA PRO A 136 -17.16 12.79 15.14
C PRO A 136 -17.03 14.31 14.96
N PRO A 137 -16.44 15.02 15.94
CA PRO A 137 -16.26 16.46 15.84
C PRO A 137 -15.43 16.81 14.60
N VAL A 138 -15.73 17.98 14.00
CA VAL A 138 -15.19 18.41 12.70
C VAL A 138 -13.67 18.36 12.65
N TRP A 139 -13.00 18.70 13.76
CA TRP A 139 -11.54 18.67 13.85
C TRP A 139 -10.97 17.26 13.65
N ILE A 140 -11.58 16.22 14.23
CA ILE A 140 -11.12 14.82 14.07
C ILE A 140 -11.26 14.39 12.61
N SER A 141 -12.44 14.62 12.01
CA SER A 141 -12.67 14.22 10.62
C SER A 141 -11.75 14.95 9.63
N SER A 142 -11.44 16.22 9.90
CA SER A 142 -10.51 17.01 9.11
C SER A 142 -9.08 16.48 9.24
N SER A 143 -8.63 16.19 10.47
CA SER A 143 -7.30 15.62 10.72
C SER A 143 -7.13 14.23 10.08
N ILE A 144 -8.10 13.33 10.24
CA ILE A 144 -8.05 12.00 9.62
C ILE A 144 -7.97 12.13 8.10
N ARG A 145 -8.79 13.00 7.49
CA ARG A 145 -8.78 13.24 6.04
C ARG A 145 -7.44 13.81 5.56
N TYR A 146 -6.89 14.75 6.33
CA TYR A 146 -5.62 15.38 6.04
C TYR A 146 -4.44 14.40 6.12
N LEU A 147 -4.44 13.49 7.10
CA LEU A 147 -3.44 12.44 7.25
C LEU A 147 -3.60 11.33 6.20
N ALA A 148 -4.83 10.95 5.87
CA ALA A 148 -5.12 9.94 4.85
C ALA A 148 -4.60 10.36 3.46
N GLY A 149 -4.52 11.67 3.19
CA GLY A 149 -3.94 12.24 1.97
C GLY A 149 -2.42 12.16 1.85
N SER A 150 -1.74 11.45 2.76
CA SER A 150 -0.28 11.21 2.73
C SER A 150 0.06 9.71 2.68
N THR A 151 -0.93 8.85 2.46
CA THR A 151 -0.78 7.38 2.52
C THR A 151 0.05 6.83 1.38
N PHE A 152 -0.04 7.40 0.18
CA PHE A 152 0.78 6.98 -0.95
C PHE A 152 2.25 7.31 -0.73
N SER A 153 2.54 8.51 -0.24
CA SER A 153 3.90 8.97 0.06
C SER A 153 4.53 8.12 1.16
N LEU A 154 3.76 7.82 2.21
CA LEU A 154 4.16 6.89 3.25
C LEU A 154 4.51 5.52 2.65
N TYR A 155 3.62 4.93 1.85
CA TYR A 155 3.84 3.63 1.22
C TYR A 155 5.09 3.60 0.33
N LEU A 156 5.34 4.64 -0.47
CA LEU A 156 6.44 4.68 -1.41
C LEU A 156 7.80 4.91 -0.73
N PHE A 157 7.86 5.82 0.24
CA PHE A 157 9.11 6.33 0.77
C PHE A 157 9.52 5.75 2.13
N HIS A 158 8.61 5.12 2.88
CA HIS A 158 8.95 4.66 4.24
C HIS A 158 10.15 3.70 4.26
N ALA A 159 10.21 2.70 3.39
CA ALA A 159 11.30 1.72 3.38
C ALA A 159 12.64 2.33 2.94
N PRO A 160 12.75 3.04 1.80
CA PRO A 160 13.99 3.72 1.42
C PRO A 160 14.51 4.70 2.48
N LEU A 161 13.61 5.51 3.07
CA LEU A 161 13.97 6.47 4.10
C LEU A 161 14.42 5.78 5.39
N LEU A 162 13.77 4.69 5.77
CA LEU A 162 14.15 3.90 6.93
C LEU A 162 15.57 3.36 6.78
N TYR A 163 15.94 2.79 5.63
CA TYR A 163 17.33 2.35 5.38
C TYR A 163 18.31 3.52 5.33
N PHE A 164 17.95 4.61 4.65
CA PHE A 164 18.79 5.79 4.53
C PHE A 164 19.10 6.42 5.89
N ILE A 165 18.09 6.69 6.71
CA ILE A 165 18.24 7.32 8.02
C ILE A 165 18.98 6.36 8.98
N ALA A 166 18.62 5.07 8.98
CA ALA A 166 19.30 4.07 9.81
C ALA A 166 20.80 3.96 9.48
N ALA A 167 21.17 4.02 8.19
CA ALA A 167 22.57 3.98 7.76
C ALA A 167 23.36 5.23 8.18
N ASN A 168 22.74 6.41 8.18
CA ASN A 168 23.43 7.67 8.51
C ASN A 168 23.53 7.93 10.02
N MET A 169 22.53 7.54 10.80
CA MET A 169 22.45 7.90 12.23
C MET A 169 23.11 6.90 13.20
N HIS A 170 23.71 5.82 12.70
CA HIS A 170 24.37 4.77 13.51
C HIS A 170 23.56 4.34 14.75
N LEU A 171 22.24 4.20 14.57
CA LEU A 171 21.30 3.97 15.66
C LEU A 171 21.51 2.59 16.31
N GLN A 172 21.51 2.56 17.64
CA GLN A 172 21.63 1.30 18.39
C GLN A 172 20.39 0.42 18.20
N LYS A 173 20.61 -0.83 17.76
CA LYS A 173 19.56 -1.80 17.39
C LYS A 173 18.63 -2.20 18.56
N HIS A 174 19.15 -2.16 19.79
CA HIS A 174 18.45 -2.65 20.98
C HIS A 174 17.79 -1.55 21.82
N SER A 175 17.98 -0.28 21.46
CA SER A 175 17.38 0.82 22.19
C SER A 175 15.99 1.15 21.62
N ALA A 176 14.95 1.01 22.44
CA ALA A 176 13.59 1.39 22.07
C ALA A 176 13.50 2.86 21.63
N PHE A 177 14.28 3.73 22.27
CA PHE A 177 14.36 5.15 21.90
C PHE A 177 14.85 5.34 20.46
N SER A 178 15.91 4.63 20.05
CA SER A 178 16.44 4.69 18.68
C SER A 178 15.41 4.28 17.63
N VAL A 179 14.65 3.22 17.91
CA VAL A 179 13.61 2.70 17.01
C VAL A 179 12.43 3.67 16.91
N ILE A 180 11.98 4.23 18.03
CA ILE A 180 10.91 5.23 18.06
C ILE A 180 11.34 6.50 17.32
N LEU A 181 12.56 7.00 17.59
CA LEU A 181 13.12 8.17 16.93
C LEU A 181 13.18 7.97 15.41
N LEU A 182 13.66 6.81 14.96
CA LEU A 182 13.71 6.47 13.53
C LEU A 182 12.31 6.45 12.91
N GLY A 183 11.34 5.78 13.57
CA GLY A 183 9.96 5.71 13.10
C GLY A 183 9.32 7.09 12.96
N VAL A 184 9.54 7.97 13.94
CA VAL A 184 9.06 9.37 13.92
C VAL A 184 9.73 10.14 12.78
N LEU A 185 11.05 10.05 12.63
CA LEU A 185 11.77 10.75 11.55
C LEU A 185 11.31 10.28 10.16
N VAL A 186 11.15 8.98 9.95
CA VAL A 186 10.63 8.42 8.70
C VAL A 186 9.20 8.93 8.45
N PHE A 187 8.33 8.87 9.45
CA PHE A 187 6.95 9.34 9.32
C PHE A 187 6.88 10.82 8.97
N LEU A 188 7.60 11.68 9.71
CA LEU A 188 7.67 13.12 9.45
C LEU A 188 8.23 13.44 8.07
N THR A 189 9.25 12.69 7.62
CA THR A 189 9.84 12.88 6.29
C THR A 189 8.89 12.44 5.18
N CYS A 190 8.25 11.28 5.30
CA CYS A 190 7.20 10.83 4.38
C CYS A 190 6.05 11.85 4.30
N PHE A 191 5.67 12.40 5.46
CA PHE A 191 4.63 13.40 5.56
C PHE A 191 5.04 14.71 4.86
N ALA A 192 6.27 15.18 5.07
CA ALA A 192 6.82 16.35 4.38
C ALA A 192 6.87 16.14 2.86
N LEU A 193 7.31 14.95 2.41
CA LEU A 193 7.35 14.57 0.99
C LEU A 193 5.97 14.45 0.35
N SER A 194 4.91 14.22 1.15
CA SER A 194 3.54 14.21 0.62
C SER A 194 3.08 15.56 0.08
N TYR A 195 3.67 16.66 0.57
CA TYR A 195 3.32 18.01 0.13
C TYR A 195 3.71 18.28 -1.34
N PRO A 196 4.95 18.04 -1.79
CA PRO A 196 5.30 18.18 -3.20
C PRO A 196 4.73 17.05 -4.07
N THR A 197 4.54 15.84 -3.56
CA THR A 197 4.17 14.68 -4.40
C THR A 197 2.65 14.48 -4.50
N GLU A 198 2.07 13.81 -3.51
CA GLU A 198 0.68 13.35 -3.50
C GLU A 198 -0.34 14.50 -3.53
N ARG A 199 -0.06 15.60 -2.83
CA ARG A 199 -0.96 16.75 -2.79
C ARG A 199 -0.96 17.60 -4.05
N GLN A 200 0.03 17.44 -4.92
CA GLN A 200 0.11 18.16 -6.19
C GLN A 200 -0.35 17.34 -7.40
N VAL A 201 -0.95 16.16 -7.19
CA VAL A 201 -1.44 15.29 -8.28
C VAL A 201 -2.35 16.04 -9.26
N GLY A 202 -3.19 16.96 -8.78
CA GLY A 202 -4.03 17.80 -9.66
C GLY A 202 -3.22 18.72 -10.58
N ARG A 203 -2.16 19.35 -10.06
CA ARG A 203 -1.25 20.20 -10.83
C ARG A 203 -0.46 19.38 -11.84
N TYR A 204 0.08 18.23 -11.44
CA TYR A 204 0.79 17.34 -12.34
C TYR A 204 -0.12 16.81 -13.44
N ARG A 205 -1.36 16.44 -13.11
CA ARG A 205 -2.35 16.00 -14.11
C ARG A 205 -2.61 17.10 -15.14
N ALA A 206 -2.82 18.34 -14.72
CA ALA A 206 -3.01 19.47 -15.64
C ALA A 206 -1.78 19.64 -16.56
N PHE A 207 -0.58 19.69 -15.97
CA PHE A 207 0.68 19.79 -16.71
C PHE A 207 0.85 18.67 -17.77
N PHE A 208 0.61 17.41 -17.41
CA PHE A 208 0.74 16.30 -18.36
C PHE A 208 -0.34 16.34 -19.46
N LEU A 209 -1.56 16.74 -19.15
CA LEU A 209 -2.61 16.90 -20.16
C LEU A 209 -2.28 18.02 -21.14
N ASP A 210 -1.71 19.13 -20.66
CA ASP A 210 -1.25 20.22 -21.51
C ASP A 210 -0.12 19.75 -22.44
N LEU A 211 0.86 19.01 -21.89
CA LEU A 211 1.96 18.45 -22.67
C LEU A 211 1.48 17.47 -23.76
N ILE A 212 0.54 16.57 -23.42
CA ILE A 212 -0.05 15.63 -24.38
C ILE A 212 -0.84 16.36 -25.46
N SER A 213 -1.61 17.39 -25.09
CA SER A 213 -2.38 18.20 -26.05
C SER A 213 -1.46 19.00 -26.99
N MET A 214 -0.29 19.42 -26.52
CA MET A 214 0.72 20.07 -27.35
C MET A 214 1.32 19.06 -28.33
N ALA A 215 1.72 17.88 -27.86
CA ALA A 215 2.27 16.82 -28.71
C ALA A 215 1.28 16.34 -29.79
N SER A 216 -0.01 16.19 -29.45
CA SER A 216 -1.02 15.79 -30.42
C SER A 216 -1.27 16.84 -31.50
N ARG A 217 -1.26 18.14 -31.15
CA ARG A 217 -1.34 19.25 -32.11
C ARG A 217 -0.17 19.27 -33.07
N VAL A 218 1.05 19.06 -32.58
CA VAL A 218 2.26 18.96 -33.41
C VAL A 218 2.15 17.79 -34.39
N TYR A 219 1.75 16.61 -33.91
CA TYR A 219 1.59 15.42 -34.75
C TYR A 219 0.54 15.64 -35.87
N GLN A 220 -0.61 16.22 -35.55
CA GLN A 220 -1.64 16.54 -36.55
C GLN A 220 -1.16 17.57 -37.59
N GLY A 221 -0.41 18.58 -37.16
CA GLY A 221 0.18 19.58 -38.07
C GLY A 221 1.20 18.99 -39.04
N PHE A 222 2.02 18.04 -38.60
CA PHE A 222 2.92 17.29 -39.49
C PHE A 222 2.15 16.45 -40.51
N HIS A 223 1.09 15.76 -40.09
CA HIS A 223 0.33 14.91 -41.00
C HIS A 223 -0.45 15.71 -42.07
N ALA A 224 -0.89 16.92 -41.75
CA ALA A 224 -1.56 17.82 -42.68
C ALA A 224 -0.63 18.41 -43.76
N ARG A 225 0.68 18.54 -43.49
CA ARG A 225 1.67 19.06 -44.46
C ARG A 225 2.20 18.01 -45.44
N MET A 226 1.94 16.72 -45.19
CA MET A 226 2.34 15.61 -46.08
C MET A 226 1.23 15.16 -47.05
N LYS A 227 0.08 15.84 -47.05
CA LYS A 227 -0.98 15.69 -48.05
C LYS A 227 -0.96 16.89 -48.98
#